data_AF-A0A6A5HQA0-F1
#
_entry.id   AF-A0A6A5HQA0-F1
#
_cell.length_a   1.000
_cell.length_b   1.000
_cell.length_c   1.000
_cell.angle_alpha   90.00
_cell.angle_beta   90.00
_cell.angle_gamma   90.00
#
_symmetry.space_group_name_H-M   'P 1'
#
loop_
_entity.id
_entity.type
_entity.pdbx_description
1 polymer ?
#
loop_
_entity_poly.entity_id
_entity_poly.type
_entity_poly.pdbx_seq_one_letter_code
_entity_poly.pdbx_strand_id
1 'polypeptide(L)'
;MFDFFTKLKKIKGDEEVFKRLYEKKILLDRNEIWEKVLSVIYALATFSKYWFDQEENKQKERNVTSKCVPFEHNRVILSSTEENPHGYINASYVKFPKINRQYIMTSEIAFNEIRYYWQMVYEQRVPGIVLLKSLSEIWSINTIYPEKIDAQLTFGDFTVRCKNLEIHRHYIVRDMELISLKSKEVHKFRHYHYWFWSDLETANLDPMLDFHKVLKENETLNSPIPTVSTSFFNRKQSEITPSKAAIIQCYSGNPRSTVFIVMDVLVEMIEKGIKGHYSIEYMLIKLQKQRMFELKSFKDISFIYDYMIRFILQRHPELHALKSHLEHHAITIPRVDPEITEDAERFIKTDRWLVNEKERDRFIGMRQAAARFQETGLASVVCL
;
A
#
# COMPACT_ATOMS: atom_id res chain seq x y z
N MET A 1 21.10 -27.88 8.79
CA MET A 1 19.80 -28.57 8.78
C MET A 1 18.65 -27.62 9.15
N PHE A 2 18.71 -26.89 10.29
CA PHE A 2 17.69 -25.91 10.69
C PHE A 2 17.45 -24.78 9.66
N ASP A 3 18.52 -24.22 9.10
CA ASP A 3 18.44 -23.17 8.08
C ASP A 3 17.80 -23.65 6.76
N PHE A 4 18.11 -24.89 6.35
CA PHE A 4 17.48 -25.54 5.19
C PHE A 4 15.97 -25.71 5.38
N PHE A 5 15.52 -26.22 6.53
CA PHE A 5 14.08 -26.37 6.80
C PHE A 5 13.35 -25.04 6.92
N THR A 6 14.00 -24.00 7.44
CA THR A 6 13.44 -22.64 7.49
C THR A 6 13.28 -22.05 6.09
N LYS A 7 14.31 -22.19 5.24
CA LYS A 7 14.27 -21.79 3.83
C LYS A 7 13.18 -22.55 3.06
N LEU A 8 13.07 -23.87 3.26
CA LEU A 8 12.05 -24.70 2.63
C LEU A 8 10.62 -24.31 3.07
N LYS A 9 10.41 -24.02 4.36
CA LYS A 9 9.13 -23.53 4.87
C LYS A 9 8.75 -22.17 4.29
N LYS A 10 9.72 -21.27 4.11
CA LYS A 10 9.51 -19.96 3.50
C LYS A 10 9.10 -20.08 2.03
N ILE A 11 9.81 -20.90 1.26
CA ILE A 11 9.46 -21.19 -0.14
C ILE A 11 8.04 -21.75 -0.24
N LYS A 12 7.67 -22.71 0.61
CA LYS A 12 6.30 -23.25 0.65
C LYS A 12 5.23 -22.20 0.99
N GLY A 13 5.56 -21.23 1.84
CA GLY A 13 4.66 -20.12 2.16
C GLY A 13 4.43 -19.23 0.94
N ASP A 14 5.51 -18.77 0.32
CA ASP A 14 5.47 -17.89 -0.86
C ASP A 14 4.81 -18.59 -2.06
N GLU A 15 5.02 -19.89 -2.25
CA GLU A 15 4.35 -20.73 -3.26
C GLU A 15 2.83 -20.73 -3.08
N GLU A 16 2.32 -20.86 -1.85
CA GLU A 16 0.88 -20.86 -1.61
C GLU A 16 0.26 -19.50 -1.93
N VAL A 17 0.93 -18.42 -1.55
CA VAL A 17 0.52 -17.05 -1.91
C VAL A 17 0.49 -16.88 -3.42
N PHE A 18 1.53 -17.37 -4.12
CA PHE A 18 1.60 -17.32 -5.58
C PHE A 18 0.43 -18.06 -6.23
N LYS A 19 0.20 -19.33 -5.88
CA LYS A 19 -0.90 -20.13 -6.43
C LYS A 19 -2.24 -19.43 -6.26
N ARG A 20 -2.51 -18.92 -5.05
CA ARG A 20 -3.75 -18.23 -4.71
C ARG A 20 -3.93 -16.94 -5.51
N LEU A 21 -2.92 -16.06 -5.54
CA LEU A 21 -3.01 -14.78 -6.25
C LEU A 21 -3.12 -14.97 -7.77
N TYR A 22 -2.31 -15.86 -8.34
CA TYR A 22 -2.27 -16.11 -9.77
C TYR A 22 -3.59 -16.70 -10.28
N GLU A 23 -4.09 -17.74 -9.61
CA GLU A 23 -5.35 -18.39 -9.97
C GLU A 23 -6.55 -17.46 -9.76
N LYS A 24 -6.56 -16.71 -8.66
CA LYS A 24 -7.61 -15.74 -8.40
C LYS A 24 -7.66 -14.65 -9.47
N LYS A 25 -6.51 -14.15 -9.93
CA LYS A 25 -6.45 -13.19 -11.04
C LYS A 25 -7.04 -13.79 -12.31
N ILE A 26 -6.68 -15.02 -12.67
CA ILE A 26 -7.25 -15.73 -13.84
C ILE A 26 -8.78 -15.84 -13.72
N LEU A 27 -9.29 -16.18 -12.55
CA LEU A 27 -10.73 -16.29 -12.32
C LEU A 27 -11.42 -14.93 -12.38
N LEU A 28 -10.79 -13.85 -11.89
CA LEU A 28 -11.33 -12.50 -12.01
C LEU A 28 -11.41 -12.06 -13.49
N ASP A 29 -10.35 -12.32 -14.27
CA ASP A 29 -10.28 -12.02 -15.69
C ASP A 29 -11.31 -12.85 -16.50
N ARG A 30 -11.35 -14.17 -16.29
CA ARG A 30 -12.22 -15.11 -17.04
C ARG A 30 -13.71 -14.86 -16.81
N ASN A 31 -14.09 -14.35 -15.64
CA ASN A 31 -15.48 -14.09 -15.28
C ASN A 31 -15.87 -12.61 -15.44
N GLU A 32 -14.96 -11.75 -15.89
CA GLU A 32 -15.20 -10.31 -16.12
C GLU A 32 -15.80 -9.60 -14.88
N ILE A 33 -15.46 -10.07 -13.67
CA ILE A 33 -16.14 -9.68 -12.42
C ILE A 33 -15.43 -8.53 -11.68
N TRP A 34 -14.35 -7.99 -12.24
CA TRP A 34 -13.52 -6.97 -11.61
C TRP A 34 -14.29 -5.73 -11.15
N GLU A 35 -15.18 -5.20 -11.99
CA GLU A 35 -15.99 -4.02 -11.65
C GLU A 35 -16.95 -4.30 -10.51
N LYS A 36 -17.57 -5.50 -10.51
CA LYS A 36 -18.44 -5.92 -9.42
C LYS A 36 -17.67 -6.05 -8.12
N VAL A 37 -16.49 -6.68 -8.13
CA VAL A 37 -15.62 -6.78 -6.95
C VAL A 37 -15.26 -5.39 -6.40
N LEU A 38 -14.88 -4.45 -7.28
CA LEU A 38 -14.61 -3.06 -6.88
C LEU A 38 -15.85 -2.41 -6.23
N SER A 39 -17.04 -2.59 -6.82
CA SER A 39 -18.29 -2.07 -6.26
C SER A 39 -18.59 -2.63 -4.86
N VAL A 40 -18.34 -3.93 -4.64
CA VAL A 40 -18.58 -4.58 -3.35
C VAL A 40 -17.56 -4.14 -2.30
N ILE A 41 -16.29 -3.94 -2.67
CA ILE A 41 -15.27 -3.34 -1.79
C ILE A 41 -15.78 -1.99 -1.26
N TYR A 42 -16.26 -1.13 -2.16
CA TYR A 42 -16.80 0.18 -1.78
C TYR A 42 -18.06 0.09 -0.94
N ALA A 43 -18.97 -0.83 -1.24
CA ALA A 43 -20.18 -1.04 -0.44
C ALA A 43 -19.84 -1.48 0.99
N LEU A 44 -18.93 -2.45 1.15
CA LEU A 44 -18.49 -2.96 2.45
C LEU A 44 -17.74 -1.90 3.29
N ALA A 45 -16.95 -1.06 2.63
CA ALA A 45 -16.28 0.05 3.30
C ALA A 45 -17.24 1.18 3.68
N THR A 46 -18.19 1.53 2.81
CA THR A 46 -19.19 2.59 3.05
C THR A 46 -20.17 2.21 4.16
N PHE A 47 -20.55 0.92 4.25
CA PHE A 47 -21.35 0.45 5.38
C PHE A 47 -20.64 0.75 6.70
N SER A 48 -19.32 0.56 6.76
CA SER A 48 -18.52 0.90 7.95
C SER A 48 -18.51 2.41 8.25
N LYS A 49 -18.51 3.27 7.22
CA LYS A 49 -18.60 4.73 7.39
C LYS A 49 -19.91 5.19 8.04
N TYR A 50 -21.05 4.61 7.64
CA TYR A 50 -22.34 4.96 8.25
C TYR A 50 -22.40 4.66 9.76
N TRP A 51 -21.65 3.67 10.25
CA TRP A 51 -21.55 3.40 11.68
C TRP A 51 -20.71 4.44 12.43
N PHE A 52 -19.68 5.01 11.81
CA PHE A 52 -18.82 6.02 12.43
C PHE A 52 -19.36 7.46 12.29
N ASP A 53 -20.03 7.78 11.18
CA ASP A 53 -20.62 9.11 10.95
C ASP A 53 -21.85 9.40 11.83
N GLN A 54 -22.42 8.38 12.50
CA GLN A 54 -23.48 8.55 13.51
C GLN A 54 -22.95 9.16 14.82
N GLU A 55 -21.63 9.15 15.06
CA GLU A 55 -21.03 9.65 16.31
C GLU A 55 -20.49 11.08 16.24
N GLU A 56 -20.14 11.64 15.06
CA GLU A 56 -19.51 12.97 14.99
C GLU A 56 -19.95 13.79 13.79
N ASN A 57 -20.89 14.70 14.02
CA ASN A 57 -21.39 15.62 13.01
C ASN A 57 -21.31 17.07 13.54
N LYS A 58 -20.09 17.62 13.68
CA LYS A 58 -19.83 19.07 13.82
C LYS A 58 -18.45 19.46 13.26
N GLN A 59 -18.26 19.38 11.95
CA GLN A 59 -17.11 20.05 11.27
C GLN A 59 -17.28 20.18 9.74
N LYS A 60 -18.52 20.27 9.26
CA LYS A 60 -18.84 20.29 7.82
C LYS A 60 -18.58 21.63 7.11
N GLU A 61 -18.05 22.65 7.77
CA GLU A 61 -17.92 23.99 7.16
C GLU A 61 -16.49 24.44 6.80
N ARG A 62 -15.52 23.53 6.63
CA ARG A 62 -14.17 23.94 6.17
C ARG A 62 -13.62 23.28 4.90
N ASN A 63 -14.19 22.17 4.42
CA ASN A 63 -13.62 21.45 3.28
C ASN A 63 -14.68 21.11 2.22
N VAL A 64 -15.15 22.13 1.50
CA VAL A 64 -16.17 22.00 0.43
C VAL A 64 -15.60 21.33 -0.85
N THR A 65 -14.31 20.98 -0.90
CA THR A 65 -13.68 20.47 -2.13
C THR A 65 -12.99 19.10 -2.04
N SER A 66 -12.87 18.45 -0.87
CA SER A 66 -12.20 17.14 -0.78
C SER A 66 -13.13 16.02 -0.33
N LYS A 67 -13.41 15.04 -1.21
CA LYS A 67 -14.10 13.78 -0.84
C LYS A 67 -13.31 12.93 0.18
N CYS A 68 -12.05 13.27 0.46
CA CYS A 68 -11.12 12.49 1.29
C CYS A 68 -10.66 13.28 2.52
N VAL A 69 -11.54 13.34 3.52
CA VAL A 69 -11.27 13.93 4.86
C VAL A 69 -10.78 12.82 5.79
N PRO A 70 -9.83 13.08 6.72
CA PRO A 70 -9.41 12.07 7.69
C PRO A 70 -10.55 11.76 8.68
N PHE A 71 -10.61 10.53 9.19
CA PHE A 71 -11.49 10.22 10.32
C PHE A 71 -10.90 10.78 11.62
N GLU A 72 -11.74 11.18 12.56
CA GLU A 72 -11.27 11.80 13.81
C GLU A 72 -10.38 10.86 14.63
N HIS A 73 -10.78 9.59 14.74
CA HIS A 73 -10.09 8.58 15.56
C HIS A 73 -8.64 8.28 15.12
N ASN A 74 -8.24 8.65 13.91
CA ASN A 74 -6.90 8.39 13.40
C ASN A 74 -6.28 9.55 12.60
N ARG A 75 -6.86 10.75 12.65
CA ARG A 75 -6.23 11.92 12.04
C ARG A 75 -4.90 12.25 12.72
N VAL A 76 -4.02 12.88 11.97
CA VAL A 76 -2.84 13.52 12.56
C VAL A 76 -3.29 14.79 13.28
N ILE A 77 -2.87 14.95 14.53
CA ILE A 77 -3.17 16.12 15.36
C ILE A 77 -1.86 16.86 15.60
N LEU A 78 -1.81 18.11 15.16
CA LEU A 78 -0.66 19.00 15.35
C LEU A 78 -0.76 19.77 16.67
N SER A 79 0.36 20.33 17.13
CA SER A 79 0.31 21.29 18.23
C SER A 79 -0.55 22.50 17.85
N SER A 80 -1.48 22.88 18.73
CA SER A 80 -2.38 24.00 18.50
C SER A 80 -1.64 25.33 18.35
N THR A 81 -2.12 26.16 17.44
CA THR A 81 -1.68 27.56 17.27
C THR A 81 -2.90 28.49 17.27
N GLU A 82 -2.69 29.80 17.34
CA GLU A 82 -3.79 30.78 17.21
C GLU A 82 -4.57 30.61 15.89
N GLU A 83 -3.86 30.28 14.81
CA GLU A 83 -4.44 30.07 13.47
C GLU A 83 -4.99 28.64 13.25
N ASN A 84 -4.54 27.67 14.05
CA ASN A 84 -4.98 26.27 14.01
C ASN A 84 -5.23 25.72 15.43
N PRO A 85 -6.27 26.21 16.13
CA PRO A 85 -6.49 25.87 17.54
C PRO A 85 -6.80 24.39 17.78
N HIS A 86 -7.27 23.68 16.75
CA HIS A 86 -7.61 22.25 16.83
C HIS A 86 -6.51 21.32 16.26
N GLY A 87 -5.36 21.89 15.86
CA GLY A 87 -4.26 21.12 15.30
C GLY A 87 -4.66 20.32 14.05
N TYR A 88 -5.61 20.82 13.27
CA TYR A 88 -6.16 20.11 12.12
C TYR A 88 -5.15 20.09 10.97
N ILE A 89 -5.03 18.93 10.33
CA ILE A 89 -4.42 18.75 9.01
C ILE A 89 -5.10 17.59 8.31
N ASN A 90 -5.26 17.66 6.99
CA ASN A 90 -5.83 16.57 6.20
C ASN A 90 -4.83 15.40 6.02
N ALA A 91 -4.58 14.66 7.10
CA ALA A 91 -3.73 13.48 7.10
C ALA A 91 -4.24 12.45 8.11
N SER A 92 -4.05 11.16 7.81
CA SER A 92 -4.44 10.05 8.69
C SER A 92 -3.27 9.13 8.97
N TYR A 93 -3.17 8.65 10.20
CA TYR A 93 -2.36 7.48 10.51
C TYR A 93 -3.04 6.22 9.99
N VAL A 94 -2.30 5.44 9.21
CA VAL A 94 -2.73 4.13 8.74
C VAL A 94 -1.79 3.09 9.32
N LYS A 95 -2.34 2.08 9.99
CA LYS A 95 -1.60 1.09 10.78
C LYS A 95 -1.90 -0.34 10.34
N PHE A 96 -0.87 -1.16 10.35
CA PHE A 96 -0.93 -2.60 10.10
C PHE A 96 -0.22 -3.37 11.22
N PRO A 97 -0.91 -3.63 12.36
CA PRO A 97 -0.30 -4.21 13.55
C PRO A 97 0.38 -5.58 13.33
N LYS A 98 -0.17 -6.41 12.42
CA LYS A 98 0.40 -7.73 12.11
C LYS A 98 1.84 -7.70 11.61
N ILE A 99 2.26 -6.59 10.99
CA ILE A 99 3.63 -6.39 10.50
C ILE A 99 4.37 -5.31 11.30
N ASN A 100 3.76 -4.80 12.37
CA ASN A 100 4.23 -3.64 13.14
C ASN A 100 4.68 -2.49 12.22
N ARG A 101 3.78 -2.03 11.33
CA ARG A 101 4.06 -0.93 10.40
C ARG A 101 2.96 0.11 10.41
N GLN A 102 3.32 1.37 10.22
CA GLN A 102 2.40 2.49 10.07
C GLN A 102 2.89 3.53 9.05
N TYR A 103 1.96 4.33 8.54
CA TYR A 103 2.19 5.41 7.58
C TYR A 103 1.38 6.64 7.97
N ILE A 104 1.79 7.81 7.49
CA ILE A 104 0.95 8.99 7.40
C ILE A 104 0.46 9.09 5.95
N MET A 105 -0.85 9.03 5.75
CA MET A 105 -1.46 9.12 4.43
C MET A 105 -2.13 10.49 4.28
N THR A 106 -1.77 11.23 3.25
CA THR A 106 -2.30 12.57 2.96
C THR A 106 -2.46 12.79 1.45
N SER A 107 -3.30 13.75 1.08
CA SER A 107 -3.59 14.11 -0.31
C SER A 107 -2.79 15.35 -0.73
N GLU A 108 -3.23 16.02 -1.80
CA GLU A 108 -2.76 17.38 -2.09
C GLU A 108 -3.06 18.31 -0.91
N ILE A 109 -2.09 19.16 -0.60
CA ILE A 109 -2.15 20.12 0.50
C ILE A 109 -2.64 21.44 -0.06
N ALA A 110 -3.67 22.01 0.55
CA ALA A 110 -4.15 23.33 0.18
C ALA A 110 -3.06 24.39 0.43
N PHE A 111 -3.00 25.42 -0.41
CA PHE A 111 -1.94 26.44 -0.33
C PHE A 111 -1.84 27.10 1.07
N ASN A 112 -2.99 27.37 1.68
CA ASN A 112 -3.10 27.94 3.03
C ASN A 112 -2.74 26.94 4.16
N GLU A 113 -2.51 25.66 3.85
CA GLU A 113 -2.16 24.59 4.80
C GLU A 113 -0.70 24.13 4.70
N ILE A 114 0.09 24.64 3.74
CA ILE A 114 1.48 24.21 3.51
C ILE A 114 2.35 24.34 4.77
N ARG A 115 2.16 25.41 5.56
CA ARG A 115 2.89 25.58 6.84
C ARG A 115 2.59 24.44 7.83
N TYR A 116 1.35 23.96 7.87
CA TYR A 116 0.94 22.86 8.74
C TYR A 116 1.46 21.51 8.24
N TYR A 117 1.60 21.32 6.93
CA TYR A 117 2.29 20.16 6.38
C TYR A 117 3.74 20.08 6.87
N TRP A 118 4.48 21.19 6.84
CA TRP A 118 5.84 21.21 7.37
C TRP A 118 5.91 21.09 8.88
N GLN A 119 4.94 21.65 9.61
CA GLN A 119 4.76 21.38 11.05
C GLN A 119 4.57 19.89 11.32
N MET A 120 3.73 19.20 10.54
CA MET A 120 3.53 17.75 10.64
C MET A 120 4.82 16.97 10.43
N VAL A 121 5.58 17.29 9.38
CA VAL A 121 6.87 16.64 9.08
C VAL A 121 7.83 16.78 10.26
N TYR A 122 7.90 17.98 10.86
CA TYR A 122 8.74 18.26 12.02
C TYR A 122 8.27 17.52 13.29
N GLU A 123 7.01 17.71 13.69
CA GLU A 123 6.47 17.13 14.94
C GLU A 123 6.48 15.60 14.92
N GLN A 124 6.19 15.01 13.76
CA GLN A 124 6.14 13.55 13.60
C GLN A 124 7.49 12.91 13.32
N ARG A 125 8.56 13.71 13.16
CA ARG A 125 9.92 13.23 12.85
C ARG A 125 9.91 12.29 11.65
N VAL A 126 9.23 12.72 10.59
CA VAL A 126 9.02 11.91 9.39
C VAL A 126 10.36 11.53 8.77
N PRO A 127 10.70 10.24 8.63
CA PRO A 127 11.98 9.81 8.10
C PRO A 127 12.07 9.98 6.58
N GLY A 128 10.92 9.92 5.90
CA GLY A 128 10.84 10.24 4.48
C GLY A 128 9.42 10.44 3.96
N ILE A 129 9.36 11.07 2.79
CA ILE A 129 8.15 11.43 2.07
C ILE A 129 8.18 10.69 0.74
N VAL A 130 7.15 9.91 0.44
CA VAL A 130 6.94 9.23 -0.84
C VAL A 130 5.84 9.95 -1.60
N LEU A 131 6.25 10.71 -2.63
CA LEU A 131 5.38 11.45 -3.53
C LEU A 131 5.15 10.64 -4.83
N LEU A 132 3.91 10.22 -5.05
CA LEU A 132 3.47 9.47 -6.23
C LEU A 132 2.73 10.41 -7.18
N LYS A 133 3.48 11.21 -7.95
CA LYS A 133 2.94 12.30 -8.80
C LYS A 133 3.63 12.36 -10.16
N SER A 134 2.87 12.31 -11.26
CA SER A 134 3.43 12.42 -12.62
C SER A 134 4.11 13.78 -12.85
N LEU A 135 5.16 13.82 -13.68
CA LEU A 135 5.71 15.10 -14.16
C LEU A 135 4.67 15.91 -14.93
N SER A 136 3.76 15.25 -15.65
CA SER A 136 2.67 15.89 -16.40
C SER A 136 1.62 16.54 -15.50
N GLU A 137 1.64 16.30 -14.19
CA GLU A 137 0.77 16.93 -13.19
C GLU A 137 1.48 18.10 -12.48
N ILE A 138 2.73 18.41 -12.86
CA ILE A 138 3.49 19.56 -12.37
C ILE A 138 3.11 20.77 -13.24
N TRP A 139 1.86 21.21 -13.14
CA TRP A 139 1.38 22.46 -13.72
C TRP A 139 0.84 23.40 -12.65
N SER A 140 1.49 23.49 -11.48
CA SER A 140 1.13 24.51 -10.49
C SER A 140 2.33 25.35 -10.06
N ILE A 141 2.05 26.66 -10.05
CA ILE A 141 2.96 27.80 -9.86
C ILE A 141 3.60 27.86 -8.45
N ASN A 142 3.30 26.92 -7.55
CA ASN A 142 3.74 26.96 -6.16
C ASN A 142 4.40 25.64 -5.75
N THR A 143 5.73 25.56 -5.86
CA THR A 143 6.50 24.43 -5.33
C THR A 143 6.40 24.40 -3.81
N ILE A 144 5.81 23.34 -3.26
CA ILE A 144 5.64 23.18 -1.80
C ILE A 144 6.91 22.65 -1.11
N TYR A 145 7.97 22.34 -1.88
CA TYR A 145 9.28 21.86 -1.44
C TYR A 145 10.39 22.38 -2.39
N PRO A 146 11.65 22.54 -1.93
CA PRO A 146 12.76 22.94 -2.79
C PRO A 146 13.17 21.81 -3.75
N GLU A 147 13.14 22.08 -5.05
CA GLU A 147 13.38 21.05 -6.08
C GLU A 147 14.86 20.89 -6.46
N LYS A 148 15.66 21.95 -6.33
CA LYS A 148 17.07 22.03 -6.75
C LYS A 148 18.02 21.92 -5.56
N ILE A 149 19.23 21.39 -5.79
CA ILE A 149 20.30 21.34 -4.78
C ILE A 149 20.56 22.76 -4.25
N ASP A 150 20.73 22.86 -2.94
CA ASP A 150 20.95 24.08 -2.14
C ASP A 150 19.83 25.13 -2.20
N ALA A 151 18.73 24.86 -2.92
CA ALA A 151 17.53 25.67 -2.82
C ALA A 151 16.87 25.49 -1.45
N GLN A 152 16.27 26.58 -0.96
CA GLN A 152 15.51 26.59 0.28
C GLN A 152 14.20 27.36 0.11
N LEU A 153 13.18 26.92 0.82
CA LEU A 153 11.87 27.57 0.90
C LEU A 153 11.46 27.68 2.37
N THR A 154 10.81 28.78 2.74
CA THR A 154 10.35 29.02 4.12
C THR A 154 8.83 29.05 4.16
N PHE A 155 8.25 28.30 5.08
CA PHE A 155 6.81 28.15 5.29
C PHE A 155 6.49 28.33 6.78
N GLY A 156 6.01 29.51 7.16
CA GLY A 156 5.82 29.86 8.57
C GLY A 156 7.13 29.76 9.36
N ASP A 157 7.13 28.95 10.41
CA ASP A 157 8.27 28.74 11.30
C ASP A 157 9.31 27.73 10.79
N PHE A 158 9.19 27.25 9.56
CA PHE A 158 10.03 26.17 9.03
C PHE A 158 10.72 26.56 7.73
N THR A 159 12.03 26.31 7.65
CA THR A 159 12.79 26.39 6.40
C THR A 159 13.14 25.00 5.92
N VAL A 160 12.78 24.67 4.70
CA VAL A 160 13.08 23.41 4.02
C VAL A 160 14.22 23.64 3.06
N ARG A 161 15.25 22.77 3.08
CA ARG A 161 16.40 22.84 2.19
C ARG A 161 16.65 21.51 1.51
N CYS A 162 16.98 21.53 0.23
CA CYS A 162 17.48 20.37 -0.50
C CYS A 162 19.01 20.37 -0.44
N LYS A 163 19.61 19.29 0.08
CA LYS A 163 21.07 19.15 0.23
C LYS A 163 21.70 18.28 -0.84
N ASN A 164 20.97 17.32 -1.36
CA ASN A 164 21.41 16.40 -2.40
C ASN A 164 20.22 16.02 -3.29
N LEU A 165 20.51 15.68 -4.55
CA LEU A 165 19.52 15.32 -5.55
C LEU A 165 20.07 14.17 -6.43
N GLU A 166 19.39 13.03 -6.38
CA GLU A 166 19.68 11.85 -7.20
C GLU A 166 18.54 11.68 -8.21
N ILE A 167 18.86 11.76 -9.50
CA ILE A 167 17.88 11.64 -10.59
C ILE A 167 18.03 10.24 -11.19
N HIS A 168 17.01 9.41 -11.04
CA HIS A 168 16.90 8.12 -11.71
C HIS A 168 15.96 8.23 -12.90
N ARG A 169 15.79 7.15 -13.66
CA ARG A 169 14.92 7.15 -14.86
C ARG A 169 13.45 7.37 -14.54
N HIS A 170 12.97 6.88 -13.38
CA HIS A 170 11.54 6.86 -13.04
C HIS A 170 11.20 7.56 -11.72
N TYR A 171 12.22 7.96 -10.95
CA TYR A 171 12.06 8.61 -9.65
C TYR A 171 13.26 9.51 -9.30
N ILE A 172 13.05 10.43 -8.38
CA ILE A 172 14.07 11.34 -7.82
C ILE A 172 14.15 11.04 -6.33
N VAL A 173 15.37 11.04 -5.80
CA VAL A 173 15.62 11.05 -4.36
C VAL A 173 16.26 12.39 -4.00
N ARG A 174 15.77 13.03 -2.94
CA ARG A 174 16.37 14.25 -2.37
C ARG A 174 16.70 14.03 -0.91
N ASP A 175 17.90 14.41 -0.50
CA ASP A 175 18.21 14.56 0.92
C ASP A 175 17.77 15.95 1.36
N MET A 176 16.90 16.00 2.35
CA MET A 176 16.20 17.21 2.76
C MET A 176 16.49 17.53 4.21
N GLU A 177 16.54 18.82 4.51
CA GLU A 177 16.63 19.36 5.87
C GLU A 177 15.41 20.23 6.15
N LEU A 178 14.76 20.00 7.29
CA LEU A 178 13.71 20.85 7.83
C LEU A 178 14.23 21.53 9.09
N ILE A 179 14.35 22.85 9.02
CA ILE A 179 14.92 23.68 10.08
C ILE A 179 13.78 24.41 10.78
N SER A 180 13.60 24.19 12.08
CA SER A 180 12.70 25.01 12.89
C SER A 180 13.35 26.36 13.18
N LEU A 181 12.71 27.46 12.77
CA LEU A 181 13.19 28.81 13.03
C LEU A 181 13.11 29.17 14.52
N LYS A 182 12.21 28.53 15.27
CA LYS A 182 12.02 28.70 16.72
C LYS A 182 13.09 27.99 17.53
N SER A 183 13.29 26.69 17.32
CA SER A 183 14.24 25.88 18.12
C SER A 183 15.65 25.82 17.52
N LYS A 184 15.82 26.22 16.25
CA LYS A 184 17.03 26.00 15.43
C LYS A 184 17.39 24.53 15.21
N GLU A 185 16.49 23.61 15.59
CA GLU A 185 16.68 22.19 15.36
C GLU A 185 16.56 21.85 13.86
N VAL A 186 17.44 20.97 13.40
CA VAL A 186 17.45 20.46 12.03
C VAL A 186 16.97 19.01 12.03
N HIS A 187 15.86 18.75 11.36
CA HIS A 187 15.36 17.41 11.10
C HIS A 187 15.71 16.97 9.68
N LYS A 188 16.48 15.88 9.54
CA LYS A 188 16.90 15.34 8.25
C LYS A 188 15.93 14.24 7.80
N PHE A 189 15.56 14.25 6.54
CA PHE A 189 14.66 13.25 5.96
C PHE A 189 14.94 13.09 4.46
N ARG A 190 14.40 12.03 3.86
CA ARG A 190 14.49 11.82 2.41
C ARG A 190 13.16 12.06 1.71
N HIS A 191 13.20 12.72 0.57
CA HIS A 191 12.04 12.93 -0.27
C HIS A 191 12.18 12.14 -1.57
N TYR A 192 11.28 11.18 -1.75
CA TYR A 192 11.20 10.30 -2.90
C TYR A 192 10.05 10.74 -3.80
N HIS A 193 10.33 11.00 -5.06
CA HIS A 193 9.32 11.40 -6.03
C HIS A 193 9.29 10.39 -7.16
N TYR A 194 8.30 9.51 -7.15
CA TYR A 194 8.02 8.62 -8.28
C TYR A 194 7.13 9.34 -9.27
N TRP A 195 7.66 9.66 -10.45
CA TRP A 195 6.95 10.44 -11.46
C TRP A 195 6.43 9.65 -12.65
N PHE A 196 6.74 8.36 -12.70
CA PHE A 196 6.34 7.50 -13.81
C PHE A 196 5.04 6.73 -13.50
N TRP A 197 4.04 7.48 -13.00
CA TRP A 197 2.67 7.02 -12.74
C TRP A 197 1.71 8.12 -13.19
N SER A 198 1.13 7.99 -14.37
CA SER A 198 0.18 8.95 -14.90
C SER A 198 -1.19 8.81 -14.24
N ASP A 199 -2.03 9.84 -14.34
CA ASP A 199 -3.39 9.75 -13.83
C ASP A 199 -4.30 8.83 -14.66
N LEU A 200 -3.92 8.53 -15.90
CA LEU A 200 -4.72 7.78 -16.87
C LEU A 200 -4.42 6.28 -16.86
N GLU A 201 -3.27 5.88 -16.30
CA GLU A 201 -2.75 4.52 -16.36
C GLU A 201 -2.28 4.04 -14.98
N THR A 202 -2.14 2.72 -14.84
CA THR A 202 -1.46 2.12 -13.68
C THR A 202 0.04 2.39 -13.77
N ALA A 203 0.76 2.22 -12.65
CA ALA A 203 2.22 2.28 -12.69
C ALA A 203 2.81 1.18 -13.59
N ASN A 204 4.05 1.37 -14.01
CA ASN A 204 4.82 0.33 -14.66
C ASN A 204 5.45 -0.62 -13.62
N LEU A 205 5.35 -1.93 -13.86
CA LEU A 205 5.73 -2.97 -12.89
C LEU A 205 7.22 -2.91 -12.50
N ASP A 206 8.14 -3.07 -13.45
CA ASP A 206 9.57 -3.14 -13.14
C ASP A 206 10.08 -1.80 -12.52
N PRO A 207 9.73 -0.61 -13.05
CA PRO A 207 10.05 0.66 -12.39
C PRO A 207 9.55 0.79 -10.95
N MET A 208 8.33 0.32 -10.67
CA MET A 208 7.75 0.36 -9.33
C MET A 208 8.45 -0.63 -8.38
N LEU A 209 8.85 -1.81 -8.87
CA LEU A 209 9.65 -2.78 -8.11
C LEU A 209 11.02 -2.20 -7.73
N ASP A 210 11.71 -1.59 -8.70
CA ASP A 210 13.00 -0.93 -8.47
C ASP A 210 12.87 0.21 -7.45
N PHE A 211 11.85 1.06 -7.61
CA PHE A 211 11.58 2.15 -6.67
C PHE A 211 11.27 1.65 -5.26
N HIS A 212 10.42 0.63 -5.13
CA HIS A 212 10.09 0.04 -3.84
C HIS A 212 11.33 -0.59 -3.17
N LYS A 213 12.20 -1.23 -3.94
CA LYS A 213 13.48 -1.76 -3.44
C LYS A 213 14.35 -0.65 -2.83
N VAL A 214 14.47 0.50 -3.49
CA VAL A 214 15.21 1.64 -2.94
C VAL A 214 14.61 2.15 -1.64
N LEU A 215 13.27 2.24 -1.52
CA LEU A 215 12.62 2.66 -0.27
C LEU A 215 12.93 1.70 0.89
N LYS A 216 13.03 0.41 0.60
CA LYS A 216 13.34 -0.63 1.59
C LYS A 216 14.79 -0.67 2.00
N GLU A 217 15.73 -0.56 1.04
CA GLU A 217 17.16 -0.48 1.32
C GLU A 217 17.52 0.71 2.20
N ASN A 218 16.73 1.79 2.11
CA ASN A 218 16.88 2.98 2.92
C ASN A 218 15.99 3.00 4.18
N GLU A 219 15.37 1.87 4.52
CA GLU A 219 14.49 1.69 5.68
C GLU A 219 13.39 2.75 5.84
N THR A 220 13.02 3.43 4.75
CA THR A 220 12.16 4.62 4.81
C THR A 220 10.75 4.26 5.30
N LEU A 221 10.27 3.06 4.92
CA LEU A 221 8.96 2.54 5.30
C LEU A 221 8.99 1.76 6.63
N ASN A 222 10.17 1.61 7.26
CA ASN A 222 10.33 0.88 8.51
C ASN A 222 9.92 1.74 9.72
N SER A 223 8.62 2.05 9.81
CA SER A 223 8.05 2.78 10.93
C SER A 223 7.24 1.84 11.84
N PRO A 224 7.80 1.38 12.97
CA PRO A 224 7.04 0.60 13.94
C PRO A 224 5.92 1.42 14.56
N ILE A 225 4.84 0.75 14.95
CA ILE A 225 3.75 1.39 15.70
C ILE A 225 4.28 1.67 17.12
N PRO A 226 4.20 2.92 17.63
CA PRO A 226 4.65 3.24 18.97
C PRO A 226 3.88 2.38 19.98
N THR A 227 4.59 1.53 20.71
CA THR A 227 4.03 0.88 21.89
C THR A 227 3.85 1.94 22.97
N VAL A 228 2.64 2.10 23.48
CA VAL A 228 2.39 2.96 24.64
C VAL A 228 3.25 2.42 25.78
N SER A 229 4.36 3.10 26.07
CA SER A 229 5.16 2.79 27.25
C SER A 229 4.30 3.03 28.48
N THR A 230 4.22 2.04 29.36
CA THR A 230 3.48 2.03 30.63
C THR A 230 4.01 3.03 31.67
N SER A 231 4.85 3.99 31.29
CA SER A 231 5.19 5.14 32.14
C SER A 231 4.05 6.16 32.17
N PHE A 232 2.97 5.80 32.86
CA PHE A 232 1.82 6.65 33.21
C PHE A 232 2.13 7.68 34.31
N PHE A 233 3.39 7.83 34.71
CA PHE A 233 3.81 8.79 35.73
C PHE A 233 4.83 9.74 35.09
N ASN A 234 4.43 11.00 34.88
CA ASN A 234 5.27 12.17 34.54
C ASN A 234 5.39 12.63 33.07
N ARG A 235 4.43 12.37 32.17
CA ARG A 235 4.35 13.17 30.93
C ARG A 235 3.45 14.38 31.12
N LYS A 236 4.06 15.58 31.08
CA LYS A 236 3.35 16.82 30.74
C LYS A 236 2.59 16.57 29.44
N GLN A 237 1.36 17.07 29.36
CA GLN A 237 0.43 16.92 28.23
C GLN A 237 0.97 17.48 26.89
N SER A 238 2.18 18.04 26.88
CA SER A 238 2.80 18.77 25.77
C SER A 238 3.77 17.97 24.89
N GLU A 239 4.13 16.72 25.23
CA GLU A 239 5.06 15.93 24.40
C GLU A 239 4.34 14.73 23.75
N ILE A 240 3.66 15.00 22.63
CA ILE A 240 3.20 13.96 21.71
C ILE A 240 4.44 13.20 21.23
N THR A 241 4.50 11.89 21.47
CA THR A 241 5.62 11.07 20.96
C THR A 241 5.56 11.04 19.43
N PRO A 242 6.62 11.43 18.72
CA PRO A 242 6.63 11.41 17.27
C PRO A 242 6.34 10.01 16.73
N SER A 243 5.45 9.91 15.75
CA SER A 243 5.12 8.63 15.11
C SER A 243 6.29 8.02 14.34
N LYS A 244 7.19 8.85 13.78
CA LYS A 244 8.26 8.45 12.86
C LYS A 244 7.75 7.70 11.62
N ALA A 245 6.50 7.93 11.26
CA ALA A 245 5.85 7.34 10.10
C ALA A 245 6.24 8.07 8.81
N ALA A 246 6.54 7.32 7.76
CA ALA A 246 6.73 7.90 6.43
C ALA A 246 5.40 8.48 5.91
N ILE A 247 5.50 9.60 5.20
CA ILE A 247 4.36 10.18 4.49
C ILE A 247 4.22 9.51 3.13
N ILE A 248 3.04 8.98 2.82
CA ILE A 248 2.67 8.52 1.48
C ILE A 248 1.65 9.48 0.90
N GLN A 249 2.03 10.17 -0.17
CA GLN A 249 1.25 11.25 -0.77
C GLN A 249 1.10 11.05 -2.28
N CYS A 250 -0.09 11.32 -2.80
CA CYS A 250 -0.34 11.43 -4.22
C CYS A 250 -1.29 12.60 -4.50
N TYR A 251 -1.52 12.89 -5.78
CA TYR A 251 -2.53 13.85 -6.20
C TYR A 251 -3.93 13.23 -6.10
N SER A 252 -4.96 14.06 -5.86
CA SER A 252 -6.40 13.76 -5.95
C SER A 252 -6.91 12.40 -5.38
N GLY A 253 -7.50 12.43 -4.18
CA GLY A 253 -8.35 11.30 -3.70
C GLY A 253 -7.62 10.05 -3.19
N ASN A 254 -6.29 10.10 -3.06
CA ASN A 254 -5.39 9.05 -2.55
C ASN A 254 -5.31 7.70 -3.32
N PRO A 255 -5.68 7.54 -4.61
CA PRO A 255 -5.69 6.23 -5.27
C PRO A 255 -4.31 5.57 -5.33
N ARG A 256 -3.28 6.32 -5.74
CA ARG A 256 -1.91 5.78 -5.88
C ARG A 256 -1.31 5.44 -4.51
N SER A 257 -1.53 6.29 -3.52
CA SER A 257 -1.12 6.03 -2.13
C SER A 257 -1.76 4.74 -1.60
N THR A 258 -3.04 4.49 -1.91
CA THR A 258 -3.73 3.24 -1.56
C THR A 258 -3.07 2.03 -2.19
N VAL A 259 -2.88 2.04 -3.51
CA VAL A 259 -2.25 0.94 -4.25
C VAL A 259 -0.85 0.67 -3.71
N PHE A 260 -0.05 1.72 -3.52
CA PHE A 260 1.30 1.62 -2.97
C PHE A 260 1.34 1.02 -1.56
N ILE A 261 0.52 1.52 -0.64
CA ILE A 261 0.48 1.01 0.75
C ILE A 261 0.07 -0.47 0.77
N VAL A 262 -0.92 -0.87 -0.02
CA VAL A 262 -1.34 -2.29 -0.06
C VAL A 262 -0.22 -3.18 -0.60
N MET A 263 0.48 -2.77 -1.65
CA MET A 263 1.65 -3.50 -2.18
C MET A 263 2.75 -3.65 -1.12
N ASP A 264 3.15 -2.56 -0.46
CA ASP A 264 4.20 -2.59 0.57
C ASP A 264 3.82 -3.49 1.75
N VAL A 265 2.58 -3.40 2.23
CA VAL A 265 2.11 -4.25 3.34
C VAL A 265 2.12 -5.73 2.96
N LEU A 266 1.67 -6.08 1.75
CA LEU A 266 1.66 -7.47 1.29
C LEU A 266 3.07 -8.01 1.11
N VAL A 267 3.99 -7.22 0.55
CA VAL A 267 5.42 -7.56 0.45
C VAL A 267 6.01 -7.81 1.84
N GLU A 268 5.75 -6.92 2.80
CA GLU A 268 6.24 -7.06 4.17
C GLU A 268 5.68 -8.31 4.87
N MET A 269 4.40 -8.64 4.63
CA MET A 269 3.78 -9.87 5.13
C MET A 269 4.49 -11.12 4.59
N ILE A 270 4.79 -11.16 3.28
CA ILE A 270 5.51 -12.28 2.65
C ILE A 270 6.91 -12.40 3.25
N GLU A 271 7.65 -11.29 3.34
CA GLU A 271 9.03 -11.33 3.78
C GLU A 271 9.20 -11.73 5.24
N LYS A 272 8.28 -11.28 6.11
CA LYS A 272 8.17 -11.69 7.51
C LYS A 272 7.54 -13.08 7.69
N GLY A 273 7.08 -13.73 6.62
CA GLY A 273 6.45 -15.05 6.69
C GLY A 273 5.14 -15.05 7.49
N ILE A 274 4.39 -13.95 7.45
CA ILE A 274 3.12 -13.81 8.16
C ILE A 274 2.09 -14.75 7.53
N LYS A 275 1.52 -15.65 8.32
CA LYS A 275 0.47 -16.54 7.82
C LYS A 275 -0.82 -15.76 7.54
N GLY A 276 -1.47 -16.07 6.43
CA GLY A 276 -2.75 -15.49 6.05
C GLY A 276 -3.12 -15.81 4.61
N HIS A 277 -4.28 -15.33 4.19
CA HIS A 277 -4.84 -15.58 2.86
C HIS A 277 -4.44 -14.53 1.80
N TYR A 278 -3.69 -13.49 2.17
CA TYR A 278 -3.19 -12.45 1.25
C TYR A 278 -4.27 -11.84 0.32
N SER A 279 -5.49 -11.65 0.83
CA SER A 279 -6.59 -11.05 0.07
C SER A 279 -6.36 -9.55 -0.14
N ILE A 280 -6.08 -9.16 -1.39
CA ILE A 280 -5.86 -7.77 -1.81
C ILE A 280 -7.11 -6.93 -1.53
N GLU A 281 -8.29 -7.47 -1.82
CA GLU A 281 -9.59 -6.83 -1.61
C GLU A 281 -9.85 -6.56 -0.14
N TYR A 282 -9.55 -7.54 0.72
CA TYR A 282 -9.66 -7.35 2.17
C TYR A 282 -8.70 -6.28 2.68
N MET A 283 -7.49 -6.22 2.13
CA MET A 283 -6.51 -5.17 2.47
C MET A 283 -6.98 -3.78 2.05
N LEU A 284 -7.60 -3.66 0.87
CA LEU A 284 -8.24 -2.42 0.41
C LEU A 284 -9.37 -2.00 1.35
N ILE A 285 -10.27 -2.90 1.74
CA ILE A 285 -11.34 -2.63 2.70
C ILE A 285 -10.75 -2.17 4.05
N LYS A 286 -9.70 -2.85 4.53
CA LYS A 286 -9.03 -2.50 5.79
C LYS A 286 -8.38 -1.12 5.74
N LEU A 287 -7.82 -0.74 4.59
CA LEU A 287 -7.27 0.59 4.39
C LEU A 287 -8.37 1.66 4.33
N GLN A 288 -9.49 1.35 3.66
CA GLN A 288 -10.61 2.28 3.49
C GLN A 288 -11.31 2.62 4.81
N LYS A 289 -11.30 1.68 5.77
CA LYS A 289 -11.75 1.92 7.15
C LYS A 289 -10.86 2.88 7.95
N GLN A 290 -9.65 3.14 7.49
CA GLN A 290 -8.70 4.07 8.14
C GLN A 290 -8.59 5.39 7.39
N ARG A 291 -8.77 5.41 6.07
CA ARG A 291 -8.84 6.66 5.32
C ARG A 291 -9.63 6.45 4.05
N MET A 292 -10.56 7.37 3.77
CA MET A 292 -11.30 7.35 2.52
C MET A 292 -10.37 7.57 1.32
N PHE A 293 -10.62 6.79 0.28
CA PHE A 293 -10.00 6.91 -1.04
C PHE A 293 -11.00 6.46 -2.11
N GLU A 294 -10.72 6.83 -3.35
CA GLU A 294 -11.45 6.39 -4.55
C GLU A 294 -10.40 5.92 -5.56
N LEU A 295 -10.29 4.59 -5.76
CA LEU A 295 -9.55 4.01 -6.88
C LEU A 295 -10.22 4.42 -8.20
N LYS A 296 -9.43 4.54 -9.25
CA LYS A 296 -9.90 5.07 -10.54
C LYS A 296 -10.61 4.02 -11.36
N SER A 297 -10.12 2.79 -11.29
CA SER A 297 -10.69 1.64 -11.99
C SER A 297 -10.23 0.36 -11.32
N PHE A 298 -10.85 -0.77 -11.69
CA PHE A 298 -10.38 -2.07 -11.24
C PHE A 298 -8.94 -2.40 -11.69
N LYS A 299 -8.40 -1.68 -12.71
CA LYS A 299 -7.01 -1.87 -13.15
C LYS A 299 -6.03 -1.56 -12.02
N ASP A 300 -6.37 -0.66 -11.09
CA ASP A 300 -5.56 -0.41 -9.89
C ASP A 300 -5.46 -1.67 -9.02
N ILE A 301 -6.54 -2.44 -8.89
CA ILE A 301 -6.55 -3.72 -8.15
C ILE A 301 -5.78 -4.78 -8.92
N SER A 302 -6.04 -4.90 -10.22
CA SER A 302 -5.35 -5.85 -11.11
C SER A 302 -3.83 -5.62 -11.11
N PHE A 303 -3.40 -4.36 -11.09
CA PHE A 303 -2.00 -3.99 -10.96
C PHE A 303 -1.36 -4.49 -9.66
N ILE A 304 -2.08 -4.45 -8.51
CA ILE A 304 -1.57 -5.03 -7.26
C ILE A 304 -1.35 -6.53 -7.43
N TYR A 305 -2.26 -7.26 -8.10
CA TYR A 305 -2.07 -8.67 -8.40
C TYR A 305 -0.81 -8.90 -9.23
N ASP A 306 -0.66 -8.18 -10.34
CA ASP A 306 0.50 -8.30 -11.23
C ASP A 306 1.81 -7.99 -10.50
N TYR A 307 1.81 -6.95 -9.67
CA TYR A 307 2.95 -6.57 -8.84
C TYR A 307 3.34 -7.68 -7.87
N MET A 308 2.38 -8.23 -7.12
CA MET A 308 2.65 -9.28 -6.14
C MET A 308 3.10 -10.58 -6.81
N ILE A 309 2.47 -10.97 -7.93
CA ILE A 309 2.87 -12.13 -8.74
C ILE A 309 4.30 -11.95 -9.24
N ARG A 310 4.63 -10.78 -9.80
CA ARG A 310 5.97 -10.46 -10.30
C ARG A 310 7.02 -10.47 -9.18
N PHE A 311 6.70 -9.88 -8.03
CA PHE A 311 7.56 -9.87 -6.85
C PHE A 311 7.88 -11.30 -6.38
N ILE A 312 6.88 -12.19 -6.29
CA ILE A 312 7.11 -13.57 -5.86
C ILE A 312 7.95 -14.34 -6.90
N LEU A 313 7.68 -14.17 -8.19
CA LEU A 313 8.45 -14.83 -9.26
C LEU A 313 9.90 -14.35 -9.36
N GLN A 314 10.19 -13.09 -9.05
CA GLN A 314 11.58 -12.61 -8.96
C GLN A 314 12.35 -13.28 -7.81
N ARG A 315 11.65 -13.67 -6.73
CA ARG A 315 12.24 -14.35 -5.57
C ARG A 315 12.38 -15.84 -5.78
N HIS A 316 11.41 -16.45 -6.45
CA HIS A 316 11.31 -17.89 -6.70
C HIS A 316 10.98 -18.16 -8.18
N PRO A 317 11.98 -18.06 -9.09
CA PRO A 317 11.78 -18.25 -10.52
C PRO A 317 11.22 -19.63 -10.90
N GLU A 318 11.47 -20.66 -10.08
CA GLU A 318 10.95 -22.01 -10.27
C GLU A 318 9.42 -22.08 -10.30
N LEU A 319 8.74 -21.12 -9.66
CA LEU A 319 7.27 -21.06 -9.63
C LEU A 319 6.66 -20.74 -11.00
N HIS A 320 7.46 -20.30 -11.97
CA HIS A 320 7.02 -20.19 -13.37
C HIS A 320 6.46 -21.52 -13.90
N ALA A 321 7.00 -22.66 -13.48
CA ALA A 321 6.54 -23.98 -13.90
C ALA A 321 5.10 -24.28 -13.45
N LEU A 322 4.56 -23.57 -12.46
CA LEU A 322 3.20 -23.78 -11.95
C LEU A 322 2.13 -23.03 -12.75
N LYS A 323 2.50 -22.02 -13.54
CA LYS A 323 1.53 -21.13 -14.24
C LYS A 323 0.56 -21.90 -15.12
N SER A 324 1.09 -22.74 -16.00
CA SER A 324 0.26 -23.54 -16.91
C SER A 324 -0.67 -24.48 -16.14
N HIS A 325 -0.22 -25.09 -15.04
CA HIS A 325 -1.05 -25.97 -14.23
C HIS A 325 -2.20 -25.22 -13.54
N LEU A 326 -1.93 -24.01 -13.04
CA LEU A 326 -2.95 -23.13 -12.44
C LEU A 326 -3.96 -22.65 -13.48
N GLU A 327 -3.52 -22.31 -14.69
CA GLU A 327 -4.40 -21.96 -15.81
C GLU A 327 -5.35 -23.10 -16.17
N HIS A 328 -4.83 -24.33 -16.25
CA HIS A 328 -5.65 -25.51 -16.51
C HIS A 328 -6.64 -25.78 -15.36
N HIS A 329 -6.23 -25.61 -14.11
CA HIS A 329 -7.12 -25.80 -12.97
C HIS A 329 -8.22 -24.74 -12.94
N ALA A 330 -7.88 -23.47 -13.18
CA ALA A 330 -8.84 -22.37 -13.26
C ALA A 330 -9.93 -22.60 -14.30
N ILE A 331 -9.66 -23.31 -15.40
CA ILE A 331 -10.66 -23.68 -16.41
C ILE A 331 -11.70 -24.67 -15.84
N THR A 332 -11.28 -25.58 -14.95
CA THR A 332 -12.17 -26.58 -14.34
C THR A 332 -13.10 -25.99 -13.28
N ILE A 333 -12.78 -24.79 -12.75
CA ILE A 333 -13.64 -24.09 -11.82
C ILE A 333 -14.88 -23.56 -12.57
N PRO A 334 -16.10 -23.76 -12.05
CA PRO A 334 -17.32 -23.19 -12.63
C PRO A 334 -17.25 -21.67 -12.77
N ARG A 335 -17.87 -21.15 -13.82
CA ARG A 335 -18.02 -19.69 -13.96
C ARG A 335 -18.96 -19.13 -12.90
N VAL A 336 -18.70 -17.90 -12.51
CA VAL A 336 -19.58 -17.10 -11.65
C VAL A 336 -20.29 -16.04 -12.47
N ASP A 337 -21.41 -15.54 -11.96
CA ASP A 337 -22.15 -14.48 -12.61
C ASP A 337 -21.67 -13.11 -12.08
N PRO A 338 -21.16 -12.21 -12.95
CA PRO A 338 -20.70 -10.89 -12.54
C PRO A 338 -21.83 -9.99 -12.00
N GLU A 339 -23.10 -10.29 -12.27
CA GLU A 339 -24.23 -9.53 -11.75
C GLU A 339 -24.58 -9.93 -10.31
N ILE A 340 -24.25 -11.15 -9.89
CA ILE A 340 -24.59 -11.69 -8.57
C ILE A 340 -23.58 -11.20 -7.51
N THR A 341 -24.05 -10.38 -6.57
CA THR A 341 -23.21 -9.84 -5.49
C THR A 341 -22.57 -10.93 -4.63
N GLU A 342 -23.29 -12.01 -4.33
CA GLU A 342 -22.75 -13.11 -3.52
C GLU A 342 -21.56 -13.79 -4.20
N ASP A 343 -21.55 -13.89 -5.53
CA ASP A 343 -20.43 -14.44 -6.28
C ASP A 343 -19.20 -13.53 -6.21
N ALA A 344 -19.38 -12.21 -6.35
CA ALA A 344 -18.29 -11.25 -6.15
C ALA A 344 -17.75 -11.27 -4.71
N GLU A 345 -18.62 -11.43 -3.71
CA GLU A 345 -18.19 -11.55 -2.31
C GLU A 345 -17.28 -12.75 -2.05
N ARG A 346 -17.41 -13.84 -2.81
CA ARG A 346 -16.52 -15.01 -2.69
C ARG A 346 -15.07 -14.67 -3.03
N PHE A 347 -14.82 -13.69 -3.90
CA PHE A 347 -13.47 -13.19 -4.16
C PHE A 347 -12.94 -12.32 -3.02
N ILE A 348 -13.79 -11.78 -2.15
CA ILE A 348 -13.34 -10.91 -1.06
C ILE A 348 -13.17 -11.73 0.23
N LYS A 349 -14.18 -12.53 0.56
CA LYS A 349 -14.29 -13.36 1.78
C LYS A 349 -13.49 -14.64 1.60
N THR A 350 -12.34 -14.71 2.25
CA THR A 350 -11.36 -15.79 2.05
C THR A 350 -11.82 -17.15 2.54
N ASP A 351 -12.77 -17.19 3.48
CA ASP A 351 -13.46 -18.36 4.02
C ASP A 351 -14.54 -18.92 3.09
N ARG A 352 -15.07 -18.08 2.18
CA ARG A 352 -16.03 -18.47 1.12
C ARG A 352 -15.39 -18.49 -0.26
N TRP A 353 -14.06 -18.61 -0.30
CA TRP A 353 -13.29 -18.62 -1.54
C TRP A 353 -13.71 -19.80 -2.43
N LEU A 354 -13.83 -19.54 -3.74
CA LEU A 354 -14.35 -20.50 -4.72
C LEU A 354 -13.47 -21.74 -4.88
N VAL A 355 -12.16 -21.61 -4.67
CA VAL A 355 -11.23 -22.71 -4.90
C VAL A 355 -10.93 -23.45 -3.59
N ASN A 356 -11.14 -24.77 -3.62
CA ASN A 356 -10.60 -25.68 -2.61
C ASN A 356 -9.10 -25.90 -2.86
N GLU A 357 -8.25 -25.27 -2.03
CA GLU A 357 -6.78 -25.31 -2.17
C GLU A 357 -6.22 -26.74 -2.16
N LYS A 358 -6.83 -27.67 -1.41
CA LYS A 358 -6.40 -29.08 -1.37
C LYS A 358 -6.67 -29.81 -2.69
N GLU A 359 -7.81 -29.54 -3.31
CA GLU A 359 -8.17 -30.13 -4.61
C GLU A 359 -7.29 -29.56 -5.73
N ARG A 360 -7.05 -28.24 -5.71
CA ARG A 360 -6.09 -27.57 -6.60
C ARG A 360 -4.71 -28.21 -6.51
N ASP A 361 -4.18 -28.38 -5.30
CA ASP A 361 -2.84 -28.95 -5.12
C ASP A 361 -2.77 -30.41 -5.58
N ARG A 362 -3.83 -31.20 -5.36
CA ARG A 362 -3.93 -32.57 -5.90
C ARG A 362 -3.93 -32.57 -7.43
N PHE A 363 -4.70 -31.69 -8.05
CA PHE A 363 -4.77 -31.55 -9.50
C PHE A 363 -3.40 -31.19 -10.11
N ILE A 364 -2.71 -30.20 -9.52
CA ILE A 364 -1.37 -29.79 -9.94
C ILE A 364 -0.40 -30.96 -9.81
N GLY A 365 -0.40 -31.66 -8.67
CA GLY A 365 0.47 -32.81 -8.43
C GLY A 365 0.29 -33.93 -9.46
N MET A 366 -0.97 -34.23 -9.83
CA MET A 366 -1.28 -35.21 -10.87
C MET A 366 -0.72 -34.79 -12.25
N ARG A 367 -0.86 -33.51 -12.63
CA ARG A 367 -0.31 -33.01 -13.91
C ARG A 367 1.21 -33.02 -13.94
N GLN A 368 1.86 -32.65 -12.83
CA GLN A 368 3.32 -32.68 -12.73
C GLN A 368 3.86 -34.11 -12.82
N ALA A 369 3.18 -35.08 -12.18
CA ALA A 369 3.54 -36.50 -12.32
C ALA A 369 3.40 -36.97 -13.77
N ALA A 370 2.26 -36.66 -14.42
CA ALA A 370 2.03 -37.03 -15.82
C ALA A 370 3.09 -36.47 -16.78
N ALA A 371 3.50 -35.20 -16.61
CA ALA A 371 4.57 -34.60 -17.41
C ALA A 371 5.91 -35.34 -17.25
N ARG A 372 6.29 -35.69 -16.00
CA ARG A 372 7.50 -36.46 -15.73
C ARG A 372 7.46 -37.86 -16.36
N PHE A 373 6.30 -38.52 -16.37
CA PHE A 373 6.14 -39.81 -17.04
C PHE A 373 6.30 -39.72 -18.56
N GLN A 374 5.86 -38.62 -19.18
CA GLN A 374 6.04 -38.37 -20.61
C GLN A 374 7.51 -38.09 -20.98
N GLU A 375 8.24 -37.34 -20.15
CA GLU A 375 9.66 -37.02 -20.35
C GLU A 375 10.60 -38.22 -20.15
N THR A 376 10.24 -39.16 -19.26
CA THR A 376 11.08 -40.33 -18.93
C THR A 376 10.88 -41.52 -19.86
N GLY A 377 10.01 -41.42 -20.87
CA GLY A 377 9.85 -42.46 -21.90
C GLY A 377 9.23 -43.77 -21.43
N LEU A 378 8.67 -43.85 -20.22
CA LEU A 378 7.95 -45.03 -19.70
C LEU A 378 6.52 -45.15 -20.28
N ALA A 379 6.32 -44.73 -21.53
CA ALA A 379 5.03 -44.82 -22.23
C ALA A 379 4.62 -46.25 -22.62
N SER A 380 5.42 -47.26 -22.29
CA SER A 380 5.08 -48.67 -22.46
C SER A 380 5.24 -49.39 -21.11
N VAL A 381 4.19 -49.38 -20.29
CA VAL A 381 3.67 -50.49 -19.45
C VAL A 381 2.66 -49.86 -18.48
N VAL A 382 1.48 -49.49 -18.97
CA VAL A 382 0.20 -49.66 -18.25
C VAL A 382 -0.92 -49.67 -19.30
N CYS A 383 -1.00 -50.76 -20.06
CA CYS A 383 -2.28 -51.29 -20.52
C CYS A 383 -2.41 -52.65 -19.83
N LEU A 384 -3.17 -52.69 -18.73
CA LEU A 384 -4.04 -53.79 -18.29
C LEU A 384 -4.79 -53.33 -17.04
#